data_AF-A0AAP8N7J0-F1
#
_entry.id   AF-A0AAP8N7J0-F1
#
_cell.length_a   1.000
_cell.length_b   1.000
_cell.length_c   1.000
_cell.angle_alpha   90.00
_cell.angle_beta   90.00
_cell.angle_gamma   90.00
#
_symmetry.space_group_name_H-M   'P 1'
#
loop_
_entity.id
_entity.type
_entity.pdbx_description
1 polymer ?
#
loop_
_entity_poly.entity_id
_entity_poly.type
_entity_poly.pdbx_seq_one_letter_code
_entity_poly.pdbx_strand_id
1 'polypeptide(L)'
;IVAGTHVIRKGDRLYNVAHLFYPDGRVAEQAKLHITPTEVNEWNMSPGETFEVFETEKGKIAMLTCYDIEFPEIVRMAKARGADVIFCPSCTDDRHGFHRVRYTSHARA
;
A
#
# COMPACT_ATOMS: atom_id res chain seq x y z
N ILE A 1 -0.25 -9.51 11.17
CA ILE A 1 -1.57 -9.20 10.60
C ILE A 1 -1.41 -8.02 9.66
N VAL A 2 -1.75 -8.18 8.37
CA VAL A 2 -1.86 -7.05 7.43
C VAL A 2 -3.29 -6.52 7.53
N ALA A 3 -3.48 -5.34 8.10
CA ALA A 3 -4.78 -4.89 8.62
C ALA A 3 -5.45 -3.81 7.75
N GLY A 4 -5.32 -3.92 6.44
CA GLY A 4 -5.87 -2.91 5.52
C GLY A 4 -5.23 -1.54 5.74
N THR A 5 -6.01 -0.49 5.51
CA THR A 5 -5.54 0.89 5.65
C THR A 5 -6.50 1.78 6.43
N HIS A 6 -5.96 2.86 7.01
CA HIS A 6 -6.73 3.91 7.67
C HIS A 6 -6.21 5.28 7.28
N VAL A 7 -7.09 6.29 7.30
CA VAL A 7 -6.68 7.68 7.18
C VAL A 7 -6.10 8.14 8.52
N ILE A 8 -4.83 8.52 8.52
CA ILE A 8 -4.10 8.99 9.71
C ILE A 8 -3.69 10.45 9.51
N ARG A 9 -3.83 11.25 10.57
CA ARG A 9 -3.25 12.59 10.65
C ARG A 9 -1.83 12.52 11.23
N LYS A 10 -0.86 13.09 10.51
CA LYS A 10 0.52 13.29 11.00
C LYS A 10 0.87 14.77 10.83
N GLY A 11 0.95 15.49 11.94
CA GLY A 11 1.01 16.96 11.93
C GLY A 11 -0.24 17.55 11.25
N ASP A 12 -0.04 18.42 10.26
CA ASP A 12 -1.12 19.08 9.52
C ASP A 12 -1.55 18.32 8.25
N ARG A 13 -1.01 17.12 8.01
CA ARG A 13 -1.24 16.34 6.78
C ARG A 13 -2.00 15.04 7.07
N LEU A 14 -2.84 14.63 6.13
CA LEU A 14 -3.58 13.36 6.16
C LEU A 14 -2.94 12.34 5.22
N TYR A 15 -2.88 11.08 5.63
CA TYR A 15 -2.26 9.99 4.86
C TYR A 15 -3.13 8.74 4.86
N ASN A 16 -3.15 8.01 3.75
CA ASN A 16 -3.76 6.69 3.67
C ASN A 16 -2.69 5.66 4.04
N VAL A 17 -2.79 5.03 5.20
CA VAL A 17 -1.69 4.24 5.79
C VAL A 17 -2.09 2.78 5.94
N ALA A 18 -1.34 1.88 5.30
CA ALA A 18 -1.43 0.45 5.49
C ALA A 18 -0.68 0.02 6.76
N HIS A 19 -1.22 -0.96 7.49
CA HIS A 19 -0.68 -1.41 8.78
C HIS A 19 -0.29 -2.88 8.77
N LEU A 20 0.89 -3.17 9.34
CA LEU A 20 1.37 -4.51 9.66
C LEU A 20 1.59 -4.63 11.17
N PHE A 21 0.80 -5.49 11.80
CA PHE A 21 0.93 -5.84 13.22
C PHE A 21 1.75 -7.12 13.38
N TYR A 22 2.84 -7.05 14.13
CA TYR A 22 3.72 -8.18 14.41
C TYR A 22 3.24 -9.01 15.62
N PRO A 23 3.64 -10.29 15.72
CA PRO A 23 3.30 -11.13 16.88
C PRO A 23 3.83 -10.59 18.22
N ASP A 24 4.91 -9.82 18.19
CA ASP A 24 5.55 -9.20 19.37
C ASP A 24 4.93 -7.85 19.76
N GLY A 25 3.86 -7.43 19.08
CA GLY A 25 3.16 -6.17 19.34
C GLY A 25 3.73 -4.95 18.61
N ARG A 26 4.82 -5.08 17.82
CA ARG A 26 5.27 -3.99 16.95
C ARG A 26 4.23 -3.69 15.88
N VAL A 27 4.15 -2.42 15.48
CA VAL A 27 3.32 -1.95 14.37
C VAL A 27 4.22 -1.27 13.36
N ALA A 28 4.14 -1.72 12.11
CA ALA A 28 4.76 -1.05 10.97
C ALA A 28 3.68 -0.45 10.08
N GLU A 29 4.06 0.63 9.38
CA GLU A 29 3.16 1.44 8.58
C GLU A 29 3.77 1.69 7.20
N GLN A 30 2.93 1.69 6.16
CA GLN A 30 3.30 2.14 4.82
C GLN A 30 2.24 3.11 4.33
N ALA A 31 2.61 4.39 4.21
CA ALA A 31 1.74 5.38 3.58
C ALA A 31 1.66 5.10 2.07
N LYS A 32 0.44 5.18 1.52
CA LYS A 32 0.15 5.06 0.10
C LYS A 32 0.97 6.07 -0.69
N LEU A 33 1.72 5.60 -1.68
CA LEU A 33 2.66 6.43 -2.43
C LEU A 33 1.93 7.19 -3.55
N HIS A 34 1.13 6.45 -4.31
CA HIS A 34 0.34 6.98 -5.42
C HIS A 34 -1.08 7.24 -4.92
N ILE A 35 -1.33 8.45 -4.42
CA ILE A 35 -2.68 8.87 -4.03
C ILE A 35 -3.52 9.23 -5.28
N THR A 36 -4.82 8.96 -5.23
CA THR A 36 -5.72 9.23 -6.34
C THR A 36 -6.04 10.73 -6.44
N PRO A 37 -6.50 11.21 -7.61
CA PRO A 37 -6.96 12.60 -7.74
C PRO A 37 -8.03 12.99 -6.71
N THR A 38 -8.94 12.08 -6.36
CA THR A 38 -9.96 12.29 -5.31
C THR A 38 -9.32 12.48 -3.94
N GLU A 39 -8.35 11.63 -3.56
CA GLU A 39 -7.63 11.76 -2.28
C GLU A 39 -6.90 13.11 -2.19
N VAL A 40 -6.35 13.61 -3.30
CA VAL A 40 -5.71 14.95 -3.36
C VAL A 40 -6.75 16.06 -3.26
N ASN A 41 -7.72 16.08 -4.18
CA ASN A 41 -8.54 17.26 -4.43
C ASN A 41 -9.71 17.39 -3.46
N GLU A 42 -10.27 16.27 -3.00
CA GLU A 42 -11.47 16.28 -2.15
C GLU A 42 -11.11 16.07 -0.68
N TRP A 43 -10.12 15.21 -0.40
CA TRP A 43 -9.78 14.81 0.97
C TRP A 43 -8.52 15.48 1.51
N ASN A 44 -7.84 16.29 0.69
CA ASN A 44 -6.61 17.02 1.04
C ASN A 44 -5.54 16.09 1.66
N MET A 45 -5.38 14.89 1.09
CA MET A 45 -4.43 13.90 1.54
C MET A 45 -3.06 14.12 0.89
N SER A 46 -2.04 13.61 1.56
CA SER A 46 -0.65 13.67 1.17
C SER A 46 -0.11 12.30 0.80
N PRO A 47 0.76 12.21 -0.22
CA PRO A 47 1.39 10.96 -0.58
C PRO A 47 2.43 10.55 0.46
N GLY A 48 2.66 9.25 0.59
CA GLY A 48 3.85 8.73 1.27
C GLY A 48 5.12 9.11 0.51
N GLU A 49 6.20 9.34 1.25
CA GLU A 49 7.49 9.78 0.70
C GLU A 49 8.54 8.65 0.67
N THR A 50 8.30 7.57 1.43
CA THR A 50 9.22 6.44 1.55
C THR A 50 8.51 5.13 1.30
N PHE A 51 9.24 4.18 0.72
CA PHE A 51 8.79 2.81 0.50
C PHE A 51 9.68 1.86 1.29
N GLU A 52 9.07 0.90 1.99
CA GLU A 52 9.78 -0.09 2.80
C GLU A 52 9.34 -1.53 2.46
N VAL A 53 10.25 -2.48 2.69
CA VAL A 53 9.95 -3.91 2.68
C VAL A 53 10.13 -4.43 4.10
N PHE A 54 9.09 -5.04 4.63
CA PHE A 54 8.98 -5.45 6.02
C PHE A 54 9.43 -6.89 6.19
N GLU A 55 10.45 -7.12 7.01
CA GLU A 55 10.89 -8.47 7.33
C GLU A 55 9.95 -9.12 8.35
N THR A 56 9.61 -10.39 8.12
CA THR A 56 8.87 -11.24 9.06
C THR A 56 9.49 -12.63 9.12
N GLU A 57 9.16 -13.43 10.13
CA GLU A 57 9.60 -14.83 10.24
C GLU A 57 9.11 -15.72 9.08
N LYS A 58 8.14 -15.25 8.27
CA LYS A 58 7.54 -15.98 7.15
C LYS A 58 8.02 -15.49 5.78
N GLY A 59 8.90 -14.49 5.75
CA GLY A 59 9.39 -13.84 4.54
C GLY A 59 9.22 -12.33 4.57
N LYS A 60 9.65 -11.69 3.50
CA LYS A 60 9.65 -10.24 3.31
C LYS A 60 8.35 -9.80 2.63
N ILE A 61 7.71 -8.80 3.22
CA ILE A 61 6.40 -8.31 2.81
C ILE A 61 6.52 -6.88 2.30
N ALA A 62 5.91 -6.57 1.15
CA ALA A 62 5.62 -5.20 0.75
C ALA A 62 4.11 -4.93 0.85
N MET A 63 3.75 -3.71 1.24
CA MET A 63 2.35 -3.24 1.26
C MET A 63 2.19 -2.15 0.21
N LEU A 64 1.43 -2.41 -0.86
CA LEU A 64 1.16 -1.45 -1.94
C LEU A 64 -0.34 -1.18 -1.99
N THR A 65 -0.78 0.02 -1.64
CA THR A 65 -2.21 0.29 -1.40
C THR A 65 -2.92 0.67 -2.69
N CYS A 66 -3.94 -0.12 -3.07
CA CYS A 66 -4.88 0.17 -4.15
C CYS A 66 -4.19 0.66 -5.44
N TYR A 67 -4.14 1.97 -5.65
CA TYR A 67 -3.57 2.60 -6.83
C TYR A 67 -2.06 2.33 -7.01
N ASP A 68 -1.32 2.05 -5.93
CA ASP A 68 0.10 1.73 -5.99
C ASP A 68 0.41 0.53 -6.91
N ILE A 69 -0.47 -0.48 -6.96
CA ILE A 69 -0.21 -1.72 -7.71
C ILE A 69 -0.25 -1.53 -9.23
N GLU A 70 -0.84 -0.42 -9.69
CA GLU A 70 -0.94 -0.09 -11.11
C GLU A 70 0.43 0.31 -11.69
N PHE A 71 1.34 0.82 -10.86
CA PHE A 71 2.66 1.29 -11.24
C PHE A 71 3.67 0.14 -11.19
N PRO A 72 4.17 -0.38 -12.32
CA PRO A 72 5.09 -1.52 -12.33
C PRO A 72 6.44 -1.22 -11.66
N GLU A 73 6.85 0.05 -11.60
CA GLU A 73 8.13 0.48 -11.05
C GLU A 73 8.24 0.17 -9.56
N ILE A 74 7.20 0.46 -8.77
CA ILE A 74 7.22 0.21 -7.31
C ILE A 74 7.22 -1.29 -7.01
N VAL A 75 6.56 -2.10 -7.85
CA VAL A 75 6.56 -3.56 -7.75
C VAL A 75 7.95 -4.12 -8.05
N ARG A 76 8.61 -3.60 -9.10
CA ARG A 76 9.99 -3.98 -9.42
C ARG A 76 10.94 -3.60 -8.29
N MET A 77 10.76 -2.43 -7.67
CA MET A 77 11.52 -2.04 -6.48
C MET A 77 11.25 -2.97 -5.29
N ALA A 78 9.99 -3.34 -5.03
CA ALA A 78 9.64 -4.31 -3.99
C ALA A 78 10.39 -5.63 -4.20
N LYS A 79 10.36 -6.16 -5.44
CA LYS A 79 11.06 -7.40 -5.76
C LYS A 79 12.58 -7.25 -5.66
N ALA A 80 13.15 -6.15 -6.13
CA ALA A 80 14.58 -5.88 -6.05
C ALA A 80 15.07 -5.77 -4.59
N ARG A 81 14.22 -5.28 -3.68
CA ARG A 81 14.47 -5.26 -2.23
C ARG A 81 14.16 -6.59 -1.52
N GLY A 82 13.82 -7.63 -2.29
CA GLY A 82 13.65 -8.98 -1.80
C GLY A 82 12.26 -9.28 -1.24
N ALA A 83 11.22 -8.52 -1.58
CA ALA A 83 9.85 -8.88 -1.19
C ALA A 83 9.46 -10.25 -1.76
N ASP A 84 8.95 -11.11 -0.89
CA ASP A 84 8.42 -12.43 -1.22
C ASP A 84 6.92 -12.33 -1.54
N VAL A 85 6.20 -11.45 -0.83
CA VAL A 85 4.75 -11.26 -0.98
C VAL A 85 4.43 -9.77 -1.01
N ILE A 86 3.57 -9.37 -1.94
CA ILE A 86 2.97 -8.04 -1.99
C ILE A 86 1.51 -8.15 -1.52
N PHE A 87 1.16 -7.40 -0.49
CA PHE A 87 -0.24 -7.21 -0.09
C PHE A 87 -0.78 -5.92 -0.70
N CYS A 88 -1.93 -6.04 -1.36
CA CYS A 88 -2.63 -4.92 -1.97
C CYS A 88 -4.00 -4.70 -1.31
N PRO A 89 -4.07 -4.03 -0.14
CA PRO A 89 -5.36 -3.62 0.40
C PRO A 89 -5.98 -2.56 -0.52
N SER A 90 -7.25 -2.74 -0.87
CA SER A 90 -7.95 -1.86 -1.81
C SER A 90 -9.44 -1.74 -1.48
N CYS A 91 -9.99 -0.55 -1.72
CA CYS A 91 -11.43 -0.29 -1.77
C CYS A 91 -11.70 0.51 -3.05
N THR A 92 -12.64 0.06 -3.87
CA THR A 92 -12.98 0.67 -5.16
C THR A 92 -14.49 0.73 -5.31
N ASP A 93 -15.01 1.81 -5.92
CA ASP A 93 -16.44 2.09 -5.95
C ASP A 93 -17.23 1.21 -6.93
N ASP A 94 -16.58 0.72 -7.98
CA ASP A 94 -17.23 -0.05 -9.03
C ASP A 94 -16.43 -1.27 -9.48
N ARG A 95 -17.04 -2.02 -10.41
CA ARG A 95 -16.45 -3.21 -11.01
C ARG A 95 -15.21 -2.91 -11.85
N HIS A 96 -15.12 -1.72 -12.45
CA HIS A 96 -13.96 -1.34 -13.26
C HIS A 96 -12.73 -1.16 -12.37
N GLY A 97 -12.88 -0.46 -11.24
CA GLY A 97 -11.83 -0.32 -10.22
C GLY A 97 -11.39 -1.68 -9.68
N PHE A 98 -12.34 -2.55 -9.31
CA PHE A 98 -12.03 -3.89 -8.83
C PHE A 98 -11.21 -4.69 -9.85
N HIS A 99 -11.63 -4.72 -11.12
CA HIS A 99 -10.92 -5.45 -12.16
C HIS A 99 -9.54 -4.86 -12.43
N ARG A 100 -9.41 -3.54 -12.41
CA ARG A 100 -8.12 -2.86 -12.59
C ARG A 100 -7.12 -3.30 -11.53
N VAL A 101 -7.48 -3.25 -10.25
CA VAL A 101 -6.63 -3.73 -9.13
C VAL A 101 -6.35 -5.22 -9.24
N ARG A 102 -7.36 -6.04 -9.54
CA ARG A 102 -7.21 -7.50 -9.68
C ARG A 102 -6.22 -7.87 -10.78
N TYR A 103 -6.41 -7.35 -12.00
CA TYR A 103 -5.60 -7.75 -13.15
C TYR A 103 -4.18 -7.21 -13.08
N THR A 104 -4.00 -5.98 -12.57
CA THR A 104 -2.65 -5.47 -12.32
C THR A 104 -1.94 -6.31 -11.27
N SER A 105 -2.60 -6.66 -10.15
CA SER A 105 -2.03 -7.55 -9.12
C SER A 105 -1.61 -8.92 -9.71
N HIS A 106 -2.44 -9.55 -10.53
CA HIS A 106 -2.06 -10.80 -11.20
C HIS A 106 -0.86 -10.63 -12.14
N ALA A 107 -0.77 -9.50 -12.84
CA ALA A 107 0.38 -9.20 -13.70
C ALA A 107 1.65 -8.86 -12.91
N ARG A 108 1.61 -8.78 -11.57
CA ARG A 108 2.77 -8.56 -10.69
C ARG A 108 3.28 -9.84 -10.02
N ALA A 109 2.52 -10.94 -10.11
CA ALA A 109 2.80 -12.22 -9.48
C ALA A 109 3.65 -13.13 -10.36
#